data_AF-A0A1B6F4G3-F1
#
_entry.id   AF-A0A1B6F4G3-F1
#
_cell.length_a   1.000
_cell.length_b   1.000
_cell.length_c   1.000
_cell.angle_alpha   90.00
_cell.angle_beta   90.00
_cell.angle_gamma   90.00
#
_symmetry.space_group_name_H-M   'P 1'
#
loop_
_entity.id
_entity.type
_entity.pdbx_description
1 polymer ?
#
loop_
_entity_poly.entity_id
_entity_poly.type
_entity_poly.pdbx_seq_one_letter_code
_entity_poly.pdbx_strand_id
1 'polypeptide(L)'
;MLLRSVIVVSSFTLCLGDMFELIVKKDEQVKRVLAEPQGTDSELFESMRFFTDSIYRLIRELRIGKKSAFGVSKRLYDRGYPALLSQLFYIEKLKAYFNWVESDVRYFYSLYSDVKKRWVTFETLALQL
;
A
#
# COMPACT_ATOMS: atom_id res chain seq x y z
N MET A 1 -20.83 -36.06 22.55
CA MET A 1 -20.97 -34.68 22.02
C MET A 1 -19.64 -33.95 22.19
N LEU A 2 -18.70 -34.18 21.27
CA LEU A 2 -17.40 -33.52 21.23
C LEU A 2 -17.05 -33.32 19.76
N LEU A 3 -16.68 -32.07 19.44
CA LEU A 3 -16.16 -31.51 18.18
C LEU A 3 -16.96 -30.27 17.80
N ARG A 4 -16.79 -29.21 18.59
CA ARG A 4 -16.95 -27.86 18.06
C ARG A 4 -15.68 -27.52 17.32
N SER A 5 -15.84 -27.54 16.00
CA SER A 5 -14.89 -27.31 14.94
C SER A 5 -13.89 -26.21 15.25
N VAL A 6 -12.63 -26.63 15.34
CA VAL A 6 -11.48 -25.86 14.88
C VAL A 6 -11.68 -25.58 13.38
N ILE A 7 -11.12 -24.46 12.90
CA ILE A 7 -10.98 -24.00 11.50
C ILE A 7 -11.84 -22.76 11.19
N VAL A 8 -11.24 -21.59 11.46
CA VAL A 8 -11.16 -20.51 10.46
C VAL A 8 -9.72 -19.99 10.48
N VAL A 9 -8.77 -20.85 10.07
CA VAL A 9 -7.53 -20.36 9.50
C VAL A 9 -7.93 -19.96 8.08
N SER A 10 -8.38 -18.72 7.91
CA SER A 10 -8.64 -18.21 6.56
C SER A 10 -7.33 -18.30 5.80
N SER A 11 -7.41 -19.09 4.74
CA SER A 11 -6.41 -19.39 3.75
C SER A 11 -5.78 -18.11 3.19
N PHE A 12 -4.72 -17.63 3.87
CA PHE A 12 -3.73 -16.70 3.32
C PHE A 12 -2.82 -17.41 2.31
N THR A 13 -3.43 -18.15 1.38
CA THR A 13 -2.83 -18.46 0.08
C THR A 13 -3.25 -17.37 -0.89
N LEU A 14 -2.89 -16.12 -0.57
CA LEU A 14 -2.84 -15.05 -1.56
C LEU A 14 -1.73 -15.46 -2.53
N CYS A 15 -2.14 -16.04 -3.66
CA CYS A 15 -1.28 -16.29 -4.79
C CYS A 15 -0.52 -14.99 -5.06
N LEU A 16 0.81 -15.04 -5.04
CA LEU A 16 1.66 -13.83 -5.20
C LEU A 16 1.42 -13.12 -6.55
N GLY A 17 0.84 -13.81 -7.54
CA GLY A 17 0.33 -13.20 -8.76
C GLY A 17 -0.72 -12.11 -8.49
N ASP A 18 -1.60 -12.31 -7.50
CA ASP A 18 -2.64 -11.35 -7.10
C ASP A 18 -2.07 -10.18 -6.31
N MET A 19 -0.93 -10.37 -5.63
CA MET A 19 -0.33 -9.33 -4.78
C MET A 19 0.13 -8.12 -5.59
N PHE A 20 0.75 -8.34 -6.76
CA PHE A 20 1.13 -7.23 -7.65
C PHE A 20 -0.11 -6.43 -8.06
N GLU A 21 -1.14 -7.09 -8.58
CA GLU A 21 -2.35 -6.44 -9.09
C GLU A 21 -3.08 -5.66 -8.00
N LEU A 22 -3.14 -6.22 -6.78
CA LEU A 22 -3.74 -5.54 -5.63
C LEU A 22 -2.95 -4.30 -5.22
N ILE A 23 -1.61 -4.36 -5.18
CA ILE A 23 -0.76 -3.20 -4.85
C ILE A 23 -0.98 -2.10 -5.88
N VAL A 24 -0.93 -2.43 -7.18
CA VAL A 24 -1.15 -1.47 -8.26
C VAL A 24 -2.56 -0.88 -8.20
N LYS A 25 -3.58 -1.70 -7.99
CA LYS A 25 -4.97 -1.24 -7.85
C LYS A 25 -5.11 -0.23 -6.70
N LYS A 26 -4.50 -0.50 -5.55
CA LYS A 26 -4.55 0.39 -4.39
C LYS A 26 -3.75 1.68 -4.60
N ASP A 27 -2.59 1.59 -5.22
CA ASP A 27 -1.80 2.75 -5.64
C ASP A 27 -2.59 3.71 -6.55
N GLU A 28 -3.20 3.17 -7.61
CA GLU A 28 -4.03 3.95 -8.54
C GLU A 28 -5.33 4.45 -7.89
N GLN A 29 -5.90 3.72 -6.93
CA GLN A 29 -7.04 4.19 -6.15
C GLN A 29 -6.68 5.44 -5.35
N VAL A 30 -5.55 5.41 -4.62
CA VAL A 30 -5.07 6.57 -3.85
C VAL A 30 -4.79 7.74 -4.78
N LYS A 31 -4.05 7.55 -5.88
CA LYS A 31 -3.79 8.61 -6.86
C LYS A 31 -5.06 9.31 -7.33
N ARG A 32 -6.10 8.54 -7.67
CA ARG A 32 -7.38 9.11 -8.12
C ARG A 32 -8.02 9.99 -7.07
N VAL A 33 -8.08 9.53 -5.81
CA VAL A 33 -8.65 10.30 -4.69
C VAL A 33 -7.83 11.55 -4.38
N LEU A 34 -6.50 11.47 -4.49
CA LEU A 34 -5.61 12.62 -4.27
C LEU A 34 -5.78 13.73 -5.33
N ALA A 35 -6.08 13.37 -6.57
CA ALA A 35 -6.36 14.32 -7.65
C ALA A 35 -7.79 14.89 -7.56
N GLU A 36 -8.78 13.99 -7.40
CA GLU A 36 -10.19 14.34 -7.30
C GLU A 36 -10.81 13.54 -6.14
N PRO A 37 -11.02 14.19 -4.97
CA PRO A 37 -11.58 13.53 -3.79
C PRO A 37 -12.95 12.92 -4.08
N GLN A 38 -13.06 11.62 -3.78
CA GLN A 38 -14.26 10.82 -3.98
C GLN A 38 -14.25 9.67 -2.97
N GLY A 39 -15.43 9.14 -2.66
CA GLY A 39 -15.58 8.02 -1.72
C GLY A 39 -15.42 8.48 -0.27
N THR A 40 -14.86 7.61 0.58
CA THR A 40 -14.64 7.89 2.01
C THR A 40 -13.16 8.06 2.35
N ASP A 41 -12.88 8.80 3.42
CA ASP A 41 -11.53 8.93 3.97
C ASP A 41 -10.98 7.58 4.47
N SER A 42 -11.87 6.74 5.00
CA SER A 42 -11.57 5.38 5.44
C SER A 42 -11.04 4.54 4.29
N GLU A 43 -11.67 4.59 3.11
CA GLU A 43 -11.18 3.89 1.91
C GLU A 43 -9.83 4.42 1.43
N LEU A 44 -9.60 5.73 1.51
CA LEU A 44 -8.30 6.34 1.20
C LEU A 44 -7.22 5.82 2.15
N PHE A 45 -7.45 5.91 3.46
CA PHE A 45 -6.49 5.47 4.46
C PHE A 45 -6.26 3.96 4.45
N GLU A 46 -7.28 3.15 4.19
CA GLU A 46 -7.13 1.71 3.98
C GLU A 46 -6.27 1.40 2.76
N SER A 47 -6.48 2.12 1.65
CA SER A 47 -5.71 1.91 0.43
C SER A 47 -4.24 2.33 0.59
N MET A 48 -3.99 3.45 1.28
CA MET A 48 -2.64 3.88 1.64
C MET A 48 -1.96 2.88 2.58
N ARG A 49 -2.64 2.43 3.64
CA ARG A 49 -2.11 1.43 4.58
C ARG A 49 -1.79 0.11 3.87
N PHE A 50 -2.72 -0.39 3.05
CA PHE A 50 -2.50 -1.61 2.28
C PHE A 50 -1.26 -1.53 1.40
N PHE A 51 -1.09 -0.42 0.67
CA PHE A 51 0.12 -0.19 -0.12
C PHE A 51 1.36 -0.22 0.77
N THR A 52 1.35 0.59 1.82
CA THR A 52 2.47 0.77 2.78
C THR A 52 2.90 -0.56 3.41
N ASP A 53 1.95 -1.38 3.84
CA ASP A 53 2.19 -2.67 4.48
C ASP A 53 2.63 -3.75 3.50
N SER A 54 2.10 -3.70 2.28
CA SER A 54 2.55 -4.60 1.20
C SER A 54 4.01 -4.34 0.84
N ILE A 55 4.42 -3.07 0.69
CA ILE A 55 5.82 -2.71 0.45
C ILE A 55 6.70 -3.14 1.63
N TYR A 56 6.25 -2.94 2.88
CA TYR A 56 7.01 -3.40 4.05
C TYR A 56 7.17 -4.92 4.11
N ARG A 57 6.12 -5.67 3.77
CA ARG A 57 6.20 -7.13 3.65
C ARG A 57 7.23 -7.52 2.61
N LEU A 58 7.22 -6.91 1.43
CA LEU A 58 8.20 -7.18 0.38
C LEU A 58 9.62 -6.85 0.85
N ILE A 59 9.86 -5.71 1.49
CA ILE A 59 11.17 -5.37 2.09
C ILE A 59 11.65 -6.48 3.03
N ARG A 60 10.78 -6.95 3.94
CA ARG A 60 11.13 -8.03 4.87
C ARG A 60 11.46 -9.33 4.15
N GLU A 61 10.67 -9.70 3.15
CA GLU A 61 10.86 -10.94 2.38
C GLU A 61 12.13 -10.88 1.50
N LEU A 62 12.45 -9.71 0.92
CA LEU A 62 13.67 -9.49 0.16
C LEU A 62 14.92 -9.58 1.04
N ARG A 63 14.90 -8.96 2.24
CA ARG A 63 16.03 -8.99 3.19
C ARG A 63 16.43 -10.40 3.63
N ILE A 64 15.46 -11.32 3.68
CA ILE A 64 15.72 -12.73 4.03
C ILE A 64 15.90 -13.62 2.80
N GLY A 65 16.00 -13.06 1.61
CA GLY A 65 16.24 -13.81 0.36
C GLY A 65 15.07 -14.70 -0.07
N LYS A 66 13.82 -14.36 0.28
CA LYS A 66 12.65 -15.18 -0.06
C LYS A 66 12.34 -15.08 -1.55
N LYS A 67 12.72 -16.13 -2.31
CA LYS A 67 12.55 -16.20 -3.78
C LYS A 67 11.14 -15.89 -4.28
N SER A 68 10.10 -16.24 -3.51
CA SER A 68 8.71 -15.97 -3.89
C SER A 68 8.40 -14.47 -4.01
N ALA A 69 9.11 -13.61 -3.28
CA ALA A 69 8.94 -12.17 -3.33
C ALA A 69 9.65 -11.52 -4.53
N PHE A 70 10.60 -12.20 -5.17
CA PHE A 70 11.47 -11.61 -6.20
C PHE A 70 10.66 -11.23 -7.44
N GLY A 71 9.79 -12.12 -7.91
CA GLY A 71 8.96 -11.86 -9.10
C GLY A 71 8.03 -10.66 -8.92
N VAL A 72 7.35 -10.56 -7.77
CA VAL A 72 6.46 -9.42 -7.46
C VAL A 72 7.26 -8.13 -7.31
N SER A 73 8.40 -8.19 -6.60
CA SER A 73 9.24 -7.03 -6.36
C SER A 73 9.85 -6.49 -7.65
N LYS A 74 10.33 -7.37 -8.53
CA LYS A 74 10.87 -7.01 -9.84
C LYS A 74 9.80 -6.33 -10.71
N ARG A 75 8.61 -6.92 -10.81
CA ARG A 75 7.49 -6.30 -11.55
C ARG A 75 7.10 -4.93 -11.00
N LEU A 76 7.09 -4.75 -9.68
CA LEU A 76 6.80 -3.45 -9.06
C LEU A 76 7.91 -2.42 -9.32
N TYR A 77 9.18 -2.84 -9.26
CA TYR A 77 10.32 -1.99 -9.58
C TYR A 77 10.30 -1.56 -11.04
N ASP A 78 10.09 -2.51 -11.97
CA ASP A 78 10.00 -2.25 -13.41
C ASP A 78 8.82 -1.35 -13.78
N ARG A 79 7.71 -1.40 -13.02
CA ARG A 79 6.59 -0.45 -13.16
C ARG A 79 7.00 0.98 -12.84
N GLY A 80 8.03 1.18 -12.02
CA GLY A 80 8.55 2.49 -11.64
C GLY A 80 7.88 3.08 -10.40
N TYR A 81 8.06 4.40 -10.25
CA TYR A 81 7.70 5.13 -9.03
C TYR A 81 6.19 5.03 -8.70
N PRO A 82 5.79 4.93 -7.42
CA PRO A 82 4.39 4.77 -7.04
C PRO A 82 3.53 5.92 -7.53
N ALA A 83 2.39 5.59 -8.11
CA ALA A 83 1.49 6.56 -8.71
C ALA A 83 0.96 7.55 -7.66
N LEU A 84 0.69 7.09 -6.44
CA LEU A 84 0.26 7.94 -5.33
C LEU A 84 1.30 8.99 -4.91
N LEU A 85 2.59 8.73 -5.15
CA LEU A 85 3.68 9.66 -4.85
C LEU A 85 4.01 10.61 -6.01
N SER A 86 3.54 10.29 -7.22
CA SER A 86 3.79 11.09 -8.43
C SER A 86 2.88 12.32 -8.56
N GLN A 87 1.79 12.36 -7.78
CA GLN A 87 0.73 13.35 -7.92
C GLN A 87 0.86 14.46 -6.87
N LEU A 88 0.69 15.71 -7.30
CA LEU A 88 0.44 16.82 -6.38
C LEU A 88 -1.00 16.74 -5.87
N PHE A 89 -1.18 16.86 -4.56
CA PHE A 89 -2.50 16.92 -3.91
C PHE A 89 -2.70 18.26 -3.20
N TYR A 90 -3.95 18.69 -3.12
CA TYR A 90 -4.34 19.91 -2.41
C TYR A 90 -4.99 19.53 -1.08
N ILE A 91 -4.24 19.68 0.02
CA ILE A 91 -4.69 19.24 1.34
C ILE A 91 -5.99 19.93 1.77
N GLU A 92 -6.19 21.21 1.42
CA GLU A 92 -7.42 21.94 1.75
C GLU A 92 -8.65 21.38 1.01
N LYS A 93 -8.48 20.85 -0.20
CA LYS A 93 -9.56 20.17 -0.94
C LYS A 93 -9.96 18.87 -0.26
N LEU A 94 -8.97 18.08 0.21
CA LEU A 94 -9.20 16.86 0.97
C LEU A 94 -9.88 17.16 2.31
N LYS A 95 -9.42 18.20 3.01
CA LYS A 95 -10.01 18.64 4.28
C LYS A 95 -11.47 19.03 4.12
N ALA A 96 -11.79 19.85 3.12
CA ALA A 96 -13.15 20.29 2.86
C ALA A 96 -14.05 19.09 2.46
N TYR A 97 -13.56 18.19 1.61
CA TYR A 97 -14.37 17.07 1.11
C TYR A 97 -14.64 16.02 2.19
N PHE A 98 -13.61 15.57 2.91
CA PHE A 98 -13.74 14.53 3.93
C PHE A 98 -14.10 15.07 5.32
N ASN A 99 -14.26 16.39 5.46
CA ASN A 99 -14.45 17.07 6.74
C ASN A 99 -13.34 16.72 7.76
N TRP A 100 -12.08 16.68 7.29
CA TRP A 100 -10.96 16.32 8.14
C TRP A 100 -10.67 17.38 9.19
N VAL A 101 -10.43 16.90 10.40
CA VAL A 101 -9.84 17.69 11.46
C VAL A 101 -8.31 17.57 11.43
N GLU A 102 -7.63 18.37 12.26
CA GLU A 102 -6.16 18.42 12.26
C GLU A 102 -5.49 17.06 12.54
N SER A 103 -6.12 16.18 13.33
CA SER A 103 -5.60 14.82 13.55
C SER A 103 -5.56 13.99 12.27
N ASP A 104 -6.56 14.12 11.40
CA ASP A 104 -6.66 13.34 10.16
C ASP A 104 -5.63 13.85 9.15
N VAL A 105 -5.42 15.17 9.09
CA VAL A 105 -4.36 15.80 8.29
C VAL A 105 -2.98 15.31 8.73
N ARG A 106 -2.70 15.31 10.04
CA ARG A 106 -1.44 14.76 10.57
C ARG A 106 -1.28 13.28 10.26
N TYR A 107 -2.35 12.50 10.40
CA TYR A 107 -2.33 11.07 10.10
C TYR A 107 -2.06 10.82 8.61
N PHE A 108 -2.71 11.55 7.72
CA PHE A 108 -2.47 11.52 6.28
C PHE A 108 -1.01 11.80 5.94
N TYR A 109 -0.43 12.90 6.46
CA TYR A 109 0.97 13.22 6.20
C TYR A 109 1.93 12.18 6.78
N SER A 110 1.61 11.59 7.94
CA SER A 110 2.39 10.50 8.52
C SER A 110 2.42 9.29 7.58
N LEU A 111 1.25 8.84 7.11
CA LEU A 111 1.16 7.72 6.16
C LEU A 111 1.88 8.04 4.85
N TYR A 112 1.68 9.23 4.29
CA TYR A 112 2.33 9.64 3.05
C TYR A 112 3.87 9.65 3.18
N SER A 113 4.40 10.12 4.31
CA SER A 113 5.82 10.08 4.64
C SER A 113 6.34 8.64 4.77
N ASP A 114 5.57 7.76 5.39
CA ASP A 114 5.92 6.34 5.53
C ASP A 114 5.96 5.62 4.18
N VAL A 115 5.01 5.92 3.28
CA VAL A 115 5.05 5.40 1.91
C VAL A 115 6.34 5.80 1.21
N LYS A 116 6.73 7.09 1.28
CA LYS A 116 7.99 7.58 0.68
C LYS A 116 9.21 6.84 1.24
N LYS A 117 9.33 6.76 2.56
CA LYS A 117 10.47 6.11 3.23
C LYS A 117 10.57 4.63 2.88
N ARG A 118 9.43 3.93 2.90
CA ARG A 118 9.38 2.50 2.56
C ARG A 118 9.70 2.28 1.08
N TRP A 119 9.18 3.12 0.18
CA TRP A 119 9.50 2.99 -1.24
C TRP A 119 11.01 3.11 -1.52
N VAL A 120 11.68 4.13 -0.98
CA VAL A 120 13.14 4.29 -1.15
C VAL A 120 13.92 3.05 -0.67
N THR A 121 13.51 2.50 0.48
CA THR A 121 14.12 1.28 1.02
C THR A 121 13.86 0.07 0.11
N PHE A 122 12.64 -0.08 -0.39
CA PHE A 122 12.25 -1.14 -1.31
C PHE A 122 13.02 -1.06 -2.62
N GLU A 123 13.09 0.12 -3.23
CA GLU A 123 13.79 0.37 -4.49
C GLU A 123 15.28 -0.03 -4.41
N THR A 124 15.94 0.31 -3.30
CA THR A 124 17.33 -0.07 -3.05
C THR A 124 17.53 -1.59 -3.01
N LEU A 125 16.58 -2.33 -2.44
CA LEU A 125 16.63 -3.80 -2.38
C LEU A 125 16.25 -4.44 -3.72
N ALA A 126 15.25 -3.89 -4.40
CA ALA A 126 14.75 -4.42 -5.66
C ALA A 126 15.75 -4.24 -6.82
N LEU A 127 16.59 -3.19 -6.78
CA LEU A 127 17.68 -2.98 -7.73
C LEU A 127 18.68 -4.15 -7.77
N GLN A 128 18.75 -4.95 -6.70
CA GLN A 128 19.67 -6.08 -6.57
C GLN A 128 19.12 -7.40 -7.15
N LEU A 129 17.91 -7.39 -7.74
CA LEU A 129 17.17 -8.57 -8.24
C LEU A 129 17.33 -8.87 -9.75
#